data_AF-A0A7G8P6N0-F1
#
_entry.id   AF-A0A7G8P6N0-F1
#
_cell.length_a   1.000
_cell.length_b   1.000
_cell.length_c   1.000
_cell.angle_alpha   90.00
_cell.angle_beta   90.00
_cell.angle_gamma   90.00
#
_symmetry.space_group_name_H-M   'P 1'
#
loop_
_entity.id
_entity.type
_entity.pdbx_description
1 polymer ?
#
loop_
_entity_poly.entity_id
_entity_poly.type
_entity_poly.pdbx_seq_one_letter_code
_entity_poly.pdbx_strand_id
1 'polypeptide(L)'
;MAMHDGASDAIDDEAWLTADRIAELSRGRVKANTVRSWWRTGALEFEVFPELGSKSNKRSRRDVVDRFLRRKLGDDAADGAPGPAAAHAAEPSRQPRIVDLIDTLTSVKAAADSALQALLSEAEHHAQMAAAQAAVSRAQAEADTIRAEADLKRVETLRHLQNMFRGYDLALTTHLQPDTPEGVSPRTQ
;
A
#
# COMPACT_ATOMS: atom_id res chain seq x y z
N MET A 1 0.01 -29.04 52.03
CA MET A 1 -0.90 -28.60 50.95
C MET A 1 -0.96 -27.09 51.02
N ALA A 2 -0.58 -26.27 50.05
CA ALA A 2 -0.17 -26.49 48.66
C ALA A 2 1.05 -25.60 48.36
N MET A 3 1.96 -26.11 47.52
CA MET A 3 3.05 -25.35 46.94
C MET A 3 2.49 -24.51 45.79
N HIS A 4 2.88 -23.25 45.70
CA HIS A 4 2.97 -22.54 44.43
C HIS A 4 4.31 -21.81 44.39
N ASP A 5 5.31 -22.57 43.95
CA ASP A 5 6.44 -22.06 43.18
C ASP A 5 5.89 -21.24 42.02
N GLY A 6 5.96 -19.92 42.14
CA GLY A 6 5.85 -19.00 41.03
C GLY A 6 7.26 -18.64 40.62
N ALA A 7 7.95 -19.58 39.97
CA ALA A 7 9.16 -19.30 39.21
C ALA A 7 8.81 -18.24 38.16
N SER A 8 9.05 -16.98 38.50
CA SER A 8 9.27 -15.92 37.53
C SER A 8 10.50 -16.37 36.76
N ASP A 9 10.27 -17.07 35.64
CA ASP A 9 11.29 -17.40 34.65
C ASP A 9 11.88 -16.07 34.21
N ALA A 10 12.91 -15.65 34.95
CA ALA A 10 13.69 -14.48 34.71
C ALA A 10 14.39 -14.76 33.38
N ILE A 11 13.80 -14.24 32.30
CA ILE A 11 14.46 -14.18 31.02
C ILE A 11 15.82 -13.56 31.29
N ASP A 12 16.85 -14.37 31.12
CA ASP A 12 18.22 -14.00 31.45
C ASP A 12 18.58 -12.80 30.54
N ASP A 13 18.50 -11.59 31.10
CA ASP A 13 18.62 -10.32 30.37
C ASP A 13 19.95 -10.23 29.62
N GLU A 14 20.95 -11.01 30.06
CA GLU A 14 22.27 -11.09 29.45
C GLU A 14 22.32 -12.03 28.22
N ALA A 15 21.39 -13.01 28.13
CA ALA A 15 21.28 -13.94 27.02
C ALA A 15 20.34 -13.41 25.92
N TRP A 16 19.28 -12.69 26.30
CA TRP A 16 18.21 -12.21 25.41
C TRP A 16 18.19 -10.70 25.29
N LEU A 17 18.70 -10.20 24.17
CA LEU A 17 18.96 -8.78 24.00
C LEU A 17 17.76 -8.03 23.41
N THR A 18 17.49 -6.85 23.98
CA THR A 18 16.54 -5.86 23.46
C THR A 18 17.12 -5.12 22.25
N ALA A 19 16.26 -4.45 21.47
CA ALA A 19 16.72 -3.61 20.35
C ALA A 19 17.71 -2.53 20.78
N ASP A 20 17.50 -1.95 21.97
CA ASP A 20 18.34 -0.90 22.53
C ASP A 20 19.70 -1.48 22.97
N ARG A 21 19.72 -2.66 23.58
CA ARG A 21 20.96 -3.34 23.97
C ARG A 21 21.79 -3.78 22.77
N ILE A 22 21.14 -4.25 21.70
CA ILE A 22 21.82 -4.57 20.42
C ILE A 22 22.44 -3.31 19.80
N ALA A 23 21.73 -2.18 19.87
CA ALA A 23 22.27 -0.89 19.40
C ALA A 23 23.50 -0.45 20.21
N GLU A 24 23.50 -0.65 21.53
CA GLU A 24 24.66 -0.39 22.39
C GLU A 24 25.86 -1.27 22.02
N LEU A 25 25.66 -2.57 21.77
CA LEU A 25 26.73 -3.48 21.34
C LEU A 25 27.40 -3.05 20.03
N SER A 26 26.65 -2.38 19.16
CA SER A 26 27.19 -1.81 17.92
C SER A 26 28.05 -0.55 18.13
N ARG A 27 28.27 -0.11 19.38
CA ARG A 27 28.98 1.14 19.75
C ARG A 27 28.44 2.37 19.03
N GLY A 28 27.11 2.44 18.85
CA GLY A 28 26.43 3.57 18.20
C GLY A 28 26.45 3.54 16.66
N ARG A 29 27.02 2.52 16.02
CA ARG A 29 26.94 2.34 14.56
C ARG A 29 25.51 2.05 14.09
N VAL A 30 24.66 1.52 14.96
CA VAL A 30 23.30 1.08 14.66
C VAL A 30 22.35 1.65 15.70
N LYS A 31 21.19 2.16 15.27
CA LYS A 31 20.10 2.62 16.14
C LYS A 31 19.08 1.51 16.38
N ALA A 32 18.35 1.56 17.49
CA ALA A 32 17.31 0.56 17.81
C ALA A 32 16.23 0.41 16.72
N ASN A 33 15.88 1.49 16.00
CA ASN A 33 14.95 1.40 14.86
C ASN A 33 15.50 0.56 13.70
N THR A 34 16.82 0.59 13.49
CA THR A 34 17.49 -0.23 12.49
C THR A 34 17.43 -1.70 12.89
N VAL A 35 17.61 -2.02 14.18
CA VAL A 35 17.45 -3.38 14.72
C VAL A 35 16.01 -3.88 14.55
N ARG A 36 15.01 -3.04 14.86
CA ARG A 36 13.59 -3.35 14.62
C ARG A 36 13.30 -3.61 13.14
N SER A 37 13.95 -2.88 12.24
CA SER A 37 13.86 -3.12 10.80
C SER A 37 14.43 -4.49 10.43
N TRP A 38 15.56 -4.90 11.02
CA TRP A 38 16.13 -6.23 10.76
C TRP A 38 15.26 -7.37 11.24
N TRP A 39 14.57 -7.21 12.37
CA TRP A 39 13.53 -8.16 12.79
C TRP A 39 12.36 -8.19 11.80
N ARG A 40 11.92 -7.03 11.30
CA ARG A 40 10.81 -6.96 10.33
C ARG A 40 11.16 -7.62 9.00
N THR A 41 12.39 -7.47 8.53
CA THR A 41 12.85 -8.08 7.26
C THR A 41 13.32 -9.53 7.41
N GLY A 42 13.32 -10.08 8.62
CA GLY A 42 13.87 -11.42 8.90
C GLY A 42 15.39 -11.52 8.75
N ALA A 43 16.10 -10.39 8.73
CA ALA A 43 17.56 -10.39 8.59
C ALA A 43 18.27 -10.78 9.90
N LEU A 44 17.63 -10.51 11.04
CA LEU A 44 18.10 -10.91 12.37
C LEU A 44 17.03 -11.79 13.01
N GLU A 45 17.43 -12.97 13.45
CA GLU A 45 16.54 -13.92 14.15
C GLU A 45 16.10 -13.33 15.49
N PHE A 46 14.82 -13.49 15.82
CA PHE A 46 14.24 -13.03 17.07
C PHE A 46 13.19 -14.02 17.55
N GLU A 47 12.99 -14.06 18.87
CA GLU A 47 11.88 -14.73 19.51
C GLU A 47 10.93 -13.67 20.09
N VAL A 48 9.64 -14.01 20.13
CA VAL A 48 8.60 -13.16 20.69
C VAL A 48 8.25 -13.71 22.06
N PHE A 49 8.41 -12.86 23.08
CA PHE A 49 8.10 -13.14 24.47
C PHE A 49 6.80 -12.43 24.83
N PRO A 50 5.65 -13.14 24.87
CA PRO A 50 4.34 -12.54 25.12
C PRO A 50 4.26 -11.84 26.48
N GLU A 51 5.05 -12.32 27.46
CA GLU A 51 5.10 -11.83 28.84
C GLU A 51 5.60 -10.38 28.98
N LEU A 52 6.30 -9.82 27.98
CA LEU A 52 6.91 -8.46 28.06
C LEU A 52 6.04 -7.34 27.46
N GLY A 53 4.81 -7.63 27.06
CA GLY A 53 3.86 -6.64 26.54
C GLY A 53 4.12 -6.21 25.08
N SER A 54 3.10 -5.62 24.45
CA SER A 54 3.03 -5.41 22.99
C SER A 54 4.07 -4.48 22.39
N LYS A 55 4.70 -3.61 23.19
CA LYS A 55 5.65 -2.59 22.72
C LYS A 55 7.09 -3.11 22.57
N SER A 56 7.48 -4.11 23.36
CA SER A 56 8.85 -4.62 23.41
C SER A 56 8.88 -6.12 23.73
N ASN A 57 8.19 -6.92 22.93
CA ASN A 57 8.14 -8.37 23.09
C ASN A 57 9.20 -9.13 22.27
N LYS A 58 9.93 -8.47 21.37
CA LYS A 58 10.96 -9.13 20.54
C LYS A 58 12.33 -9.09 21.21
N ARG A 59 13.01 -10.23 21.29
CA ARG A 59 14.41 -10.34 21.76
C ARG A 59 15.19 -11.24 20.83
N SER A 60 16.50 -10.99 20.71
CA SER A 60 17.41 -11.86 19.97
C SER A 60 18.46 -12.44 20.91
N ARG A 61 18.88 -13.68 20.68
CA ARG A 61 19.98 -14.26 21.46
C ARG A 61 21.29 -13.52 21.18
N ARG A 62 22.09 -13.34 22.24
CA ARG A 62 23.37 -12.63 22.16
C ARG A 62 24.35 -13.22 21.16
N ASP A 63 24.51 -14.53 21.15
CA ASP A 63 25.41 -15.25 20.23
C ASP A 63 25.04 -15.03 18.75
N VAL A 64 23.74 -15.03 18.45
CA VAL A 64 23.21 -14.73 17.12
C VAL A 64 23.46 -13.27 16.75
N VAL A 65 23.22 -12.35 17.69
CA VAL A 65 23.48 -10.91 17.50
C VAL A 65 24.96 -10.66 17.23
N ASP A 66 25.86 -11.21 18.03
CA ASP A 66 27.30 -11.00 17.89
C ASP A 66 27.80 -11.54 16.54
N ARG A 67 27.36 -12.74 16.13
CA ARG A 67 27.68 -13.31 14.81
C ARG A 67 27.13 -12.45 13.68
N PHE A 68 25.92 -11.93 13.83
CA PHE A 68 25.28 -11.07 12.84
C PHE A 68 26.00 -9.73 12.71
N LEU A 69 26.33 -9.08 13.84
CA LEU A 69 27.04 -7.81 13.87
C LEU A 69 28.44 -7.94 13.29
N ARG A 70 29.21 -8.98 13.63
CA ARG A 70 30.53 -9.22 13.03
C ARG A 70 30.46 -9.39 11.51
N ARG A 71 29.48 -10.17 11.03
CA ARG A 71 29.27 -10.38 9.59
C ARG A 71 28.86 -9.09 8.87
N LYS A 72 28.08 -8.24 9.54
CA LYS A 72 27.45 -7.07 8.93
C LYS A 72 28.30 -5.80 9.02
N LEU A 73 29.05 -5.63 10.10
CA LEU A 73 29.86 -4.45 10.39
C LEU A 73 31.37 -4.68 10.22
N GLY A 74 31.79 -5.92 9.95
CA GLY A 74 33.21 -6.30 9.90
C GLY A 74 33.79 -6.58 11.29
N ASP A 75 34.92 -7.29 11.33
CA ASP A 75 35.57 -7.78 12.56
C ASP A 75 36.41 -6.69 13.29
N ASP A 76 35.95 -5.43 13.26
CA ASP A 76 36.58 -4.32 14.00
C ASP A 76 36.29 -4.36 15.52
N ALA A 77 35.72 -5.47 16.01
CA ALA A 77 35.32 -5.64 17.39
C ALA A 77 36.30 -6.52 18.21
N ALA A 78 37.45 -6.89 17.63
CA ALA A 78 38.51 -7.61 18.34
C ALA A 78 39.79 -6.75 18.44
N ASP A 79 40.04 -6.29 19.68
CA ASP A 79 41.33 -5.94 20.28
C ASP A 79 42.31 -4.93 19.67
N GLY A 80 42.75 -4.01 20.54
CA GLY A 80 44.17 -3.65 20.66
C GLY A 80 44.63 -2.40 19.93
N ALA A 81 45.06 -1.39 20.69
CA ALA A 81 45.72 -0.18 20.20
C ALA A 81 46.92 -0.48 19.26
N PRO A 82 47.20 0.35 18.25
CA PRO A 82 48.51 0.36 17.61
C PRO A 82 49.33 1.56 18.11
N GLY A 83 50.42 1.24 18.83
CA GLY A 83 51.55 2.15 19.01
C GLY A 83 52.30 2.41 17.69
N PRO A 84 53.15 3.44 17.61
CA PRO A 84 53.74 3.88 16.36
C PRO A 84 55.00 3.05 16.07
N ALA A 85 55.01 2.28 14.99
CA ALA A 85 56.27 1.72 14.48
C ALA A 85 56.27 1.49 12.97
N ALA A 86 57.31 2.07 12.37
CA ALA A 86 58.09 1.61 11.23
C ALA A 86 57.46 1.68 9.82
N ALA A 87 58.03 2.61 9.06
CA ALA A 87 58.10 2.57 7.62
C ALA A 87 58.70 1.22 7.14
N HIS A 88 57.92 0.47 6.38
CA HIS A 88 58.42 -0.57 5.49
C HIS A 88 58.04 -0.22 4.07
N ALA A 89 59.07 -0.01 3.27
CA ALA A 89 58.97 0.18 1.83
C ALA A 89 58.75 -1.16 1.14
N ALA A 90 58.04 -1.08 0.01
CA ALA A 90 58.01 -1.97 -1.14
C ALA A 90 57.12 -3.23 -1.09
N GLU A 91 55.88 -3.07 -1.58
CA GLU A 91 55.32 -3.91 -2.65
C GLU A 91 54.53 -3.03 -3.63
N PRO A 92 54.57 -3.26 -4.96
CA PRO A 92 53.62 -2.64 -5.87
C PRO A 92 52.26 -3.28 -5.60
N SER A 93 51.46 -2.57 -4.82
CA SER A 93 50.08 -2.87 -4.47
C SER A 93 49.28 -3.30 -5.71
N ARG A 94 49.01 -4.60 -5.81
CA ARG A 94 47.98 -5.15 -6.73
C ARG A 94 46.55 -5.03 -6.15
N GLN A 95 46.42 -4.49 -4.95
CA GLN A 95 45.15 -4.29 -4.24
C GLN A 95 44.32 -3.02 -4.61
N PRO A 96 44.83 -1.92 -5.21
CA PRO A 96 44.00 -0.74 -5.47
C PRO A 96 42.94 -1.02 -6.55
N ARG A 97 43.28 -1.84 -7.55
CA ARG A 97 42.36 -2.17 -8.65
C ARG A 97 41.14 -2.99 -8.21
N ILE A 98 41.25 -3.79 -7.15
CA ILE A 98 40.13 -4.60 -6.64
C ILE A 98 39.19 -3.72 -5.81
N VAL A 99 39.74 -2.81 -5.02
CA VAL A 99 38.96 -1.83 -4.25
C VAL A 99 38.19 -0.90 -5.19
N ASP A 100 38.86 -0.36 -6.22
CA ASP A 100 38.20 0.46 -7.25
C ASP A 100 37.11 -0.34 -8.01
N LEU A 101 37.31 -1.64 -8.24
CA LEU A 101 36.30 -2.49 -8.87
C LEU A 101 35.09 -2.72 -7.95
N ILE A 102 35.31 -2.88 -6.64
CA ILE A 102 34.24 -3.03 -5.66
C ILE A 102 33.47 -1.73 -5.51
N ASP A 103 34.13 -0.58 -5.51
CA ASP A 103 33.51 0.75 -5.44
C ASP A 103 32.68 1.04 -6.70
N THR A 104 33.19 0.69 -7.87
CA THR A 104 32.41 0.83 -9.12
C THR A 104 31.24 -0.13 -9.16
N LEU A 105 31.40 -1.39 -8.74
CA LEU A 105 30.30 -2.36 -8.67
C LEU A 105 29.23 -1.96 -7.63
N THR A 106 29.63 -1.41 -6.49
CA THR A 106 28.68 -0.91 -5.48
C THR A 106 27.95 0.36 -5.95
N SER A 107 28.65 1.25 -6.66
CA SER A 107 28.03 2.40 -7.32
C SER A 107 27.04 1.99 -8.40
N VAL A 108 27.40 1.03 -9.27
CA VAL A 108 26.50 0.49 -10.31
C VAL A 108 25.29 -0.21 -9.68
N LYS A 109 25.49 -0.98 -8.61
CA LYS A 109 24.38 -1.59 -7.87
C LYS A 109 23.46 -0.51 -7.29
N ALA A 110 24.00 0.53 -6.66
CA ALA A 110 23.20 1.61 -6.11
C ALA A 110 22.43 2.38 -7.21
N ALA A 111 23.05 2.58 -8.38
CA ALA A 111 22.40 3.18 -9.54
C ALA A 111 21.27 2.29 -10.09
N ALA A 112 21.48 0.97 -10.15
CA ALA A 112 20.47 0.01 -10.59
C ALA A 112 19.30 -0.08 -9.59
N ASP A 113 19.59 -0.12 -8.29
CA ASP A 113 18.58 -0.11 -7.22
C ASP A 113 17.75 1.19 -7.28
N SER A 114 18.39 2.33 -7.51
CA SER A 114 17.71 3.63 -7.69
C SER A 114 16.84 3.65 -8.94
N ALA A 115 17.34 3.14 -10.07
CA ALA A 115 16.57 3.06 -11.32
C ALA A 115 15.36 2.13 -11.18
N LEU A 116 15.51 0.99 -10.51
CA LEU A 116 14.40 0.08 -10.21
C LEU A 116 13.36 0.73 -9.29
N GLN A 117 13.79 1.46 -8.27
CA GLN A 117 12.88 2.18 -7.38
C GLN A 117 12.10 3.27 -8.15
N ALA A 118 12.76 3.98 -9.06
CA ALA A 118 12.13 4.97 -9.92
C ALA A 118 11.08 4.32 -10.86
N LEU A 119 11.43 3.22 -11.52
CA LEU A 119 10.51 2.47 -12.38
C LEU A 119 9.31 1.91 -11.60
N LEU A 120 9.54 1.41 -10.38
CA LEU A 120 8.47 0.96 -9.49
C LEU A 120 7.54 2.12 -9.11
N SER A 121 8.10 3.28 -8.72
CA SER A 121 7.29 4.44 -8.37
C SER A 121 6.46 4.97 -9.54
N GLU A 122 7.02 4.94 -10.76
CA GLU A 122 6.32 5.35 -11.97
C GLU A 122 5.20 4.35 -12.31
N ALA A 123 5.48 3.04 -12.22
CA ALA A 123 4.47 2.00 -12.43
C ALA A 123 3.32 2.08 -11.40
N GLU A 124 3.63 2.33 -10.13
CA GLU A 124 2.64 2.54 -9.08
C GLU A 124 1.80 3.79 -9.34
N HIS A 125 2.42 4.89 -9.75
CA HIS A 125 1.72 6.12 -10.09
C HIS A 125 0.77 5.91 -11.29
N HIS A 126 1.23 5.26 -12.35
CA HIS A 126 0.40 4.90 -13.49
C HIS A 126 -0.76 3.99 -13.11
N ALA A 127 -0.53 2.99 -12.25
CA ALA A 127 -1.58 2.09 -11.78
C ALA A 127 -2.66 2.85 -10.97
N GLN A 128 -2.25 3.78 -10.10
CA GLN A 128 -3.18 4.62 -9.33
C GLN A 128 -3.97 5.56 -10.25
N MET A 129 -3.32 6.17 -11.23
CA MET A 129 -3.97 7.04 -12.21
C MET A 129 -4.97 6.28 -13.09
N ALA A 130 -4.61 5.08 -13.54
CA ALA A 130 -5.51 4.21 -14.31
C ALA A 130 -6.72 3.78 -13.48
N ALA A 131 -6.52 3.43 -12.20
CA ALA A 131 -7.61 3.09 -11.29
C ALA A 131 -8.56 4.29 -11.05
N ALA A 132 -8.00 5.49 -10.87
CA ALA A 132 -8.78 6.71 -10.72
C ALA A 132 -9.60 7.03 -11.99
N GLN A 133 -9.00 6.92 -13.17
CA GLN A 133 -9.69 7.11 -14.45
C GLN A 133 -10.81 6.09 -14.66
N ALA A 134 -10.57 4.82 -14.32
CA ALA A 134 -11.59 3.77 -14.40
C ALA A 134 -12.76 4.00 -13.43
N ALA A 135 -12.52 4.62 -12.27
CA ALA A 135 -13.58 5.01 -11.34
C ALA A 135 -14.41 6.18 -11.89
N VAL A 136 -13.76 7.20 -12.47
CA VAL A 136 -14.43 8.34 -13.11
C VAL A 136 -15.28 7.88 -14.29
N SER A 137 -14.75 7.00 -15.14
CA SER A 137 -15.49 6.47 -16.29
C SER A 137 -16.73 5.69 -15.87
N ARG A 138 -16.65 4.88 -14.79
CA ARG A 138 -17.82 4.19 -14.23
C ARG A 138 -18.87 5.17 -13.70
N ALA A 139 -18.46 6.19 -12.96
CA ALA A 139 -19.38 7.22 -12.45
C ALA A 139 -20.05 8.00 -13.60
N GLN A 140 -19.33 8.28 -14.69
CA GLN A 140 -19.90 8.93 -15.87
C GLN A 140 -20.92 8.03 -16.56
N ALA A 141 -20.62 6.74 -16.74
CA ALA A 141 -21.57 5.79 -17.33
C ALA A 141 -22.85 5.68 -16.50
N GLU A 142 -22.75 5.65 -15.18
CA GLU A 142 -23.92 5.66 -14.28
C GLU A 142 -24.72 6.97 -14.37
N ALA A 143 -24.05 8.11 -14.50
CA ALA A 143 -24.72 9.39 -14.70
C ALA A 143 -25.49 9.43 -16.04
N ASP A 144 -24.91 8.85 -17.10
CA ASP A 144 -25.52 8.80 -18.43
C ASP A 144 -26.74 7.87 -18.45
N THR A 145 -26.71 6.74 -17.75
CA THR A 145 -27.89 5.86 -17.64
C THR A 145 -29.04 6.54 -16.90
N ILE A 146 -28.76 7.24 -15.79
CA ILE A 146 -29.77 8.00 -15.05
C ILE A 146 -30.39 9.09 -15.93
N ARG A 147 -29.58 9.80 -16.72
CA ARG A 147 -30.07 10.81 -17.66
C ARG A 147 -30.97 10.19 -18.73
N ALA A 148 -30.56 9.07 -19.33
CA ALA A 148 -31.35 8.37 -20.33
C ALA A 148 -32.71 7.89 -19.77
N GLU A 149 -32.74 7.34 -18.55
CA GLU A 149 -33.99 6.95 -17.87
C GLU A 149 -34.90 8.14 -17.58
N ALA A 150 -34.33 9.28 -17.16
CA ALA A 150 -35.08 10.50 -16.92
C ALA A 150 -35.72 11.02 -18.22
N ASP A 151 -34.98 10.99 -19.33
CA ASP A 151 -35.48 11.43 -20.63
C ASP A 151 -36.57 10.48 -21.17
N LEU A 152 -36.43 9.17 -20.98
CA LEU A 152 -37.49 8.20 -21.30
C LEU A 152 -38.78 8.50 -20.53
N LYS A 153 -38.69 8.74 -19.21
CA LYS A 153 -39.86 9.12 -18.39
C LYS A 153 -40.49 10.44 -18.86
N ARG A 154 -39.70 11.42 -19.30
CA ARG A 154 -40.24 12.66 -19.89
C ARG A 154 -40.99 12.39 -21.19
N VAL A 155 -40.49 11.52 -22.04
CA VAL A 155 -41.19 11.15 -23.29
C VAL A 155 -42.50 10.43 -22.97
N GLU A 156 -42.51 9.52 -22.00
CA GLU A 156 -43.72 8.82 -21.57
C GLU A 156 -44.79 9.78 -21.02
N THR A 157 -44.40 10.76 -20.17
CA THR A 157 -45.35 11.74 -19.64
C THR A 157 -45.90 12.65 -20.73
N LEU A 158 -45.06 13.11 -21.67
CA LEU A 158 -45.51 13.90 -22.82
C LEU A 158 -46.47 13.10 -23.70
N ARG A 159 -46.20 11.82 -23.94
CA ARG A 159 -47.09 10.92 -24.69
C ARG A 159 -48.43 10.72 -23.98
N HIS A 160 -48.40 10.58 -22.65
CA HIS A 160 -49.62 10.49 -21.86
C HIS A 160 -50.46 11.77 -21.95
N LEU A 161 -49.83 12.95 -21.82
CA LEU A 161 -50.49 14.24 -21.99
C LEU A 161 -51.10 14.38 -23.39
N GLN A 162 -50.37 13.98 -24.43
CA GLN A 162 -50.88 13.99 -25.81
C GLN A 162 -52.14 13.12 -25.96
N ASN A 163 -52.16 11.93 -25.37
CA ASN A 163 -53.34 11.06 -25.39
C ASN A 163 -54.53 11.65 -24.63
N MET A 164 -54.27 12.27 -23.47
CA MET A 164 -55.30 12.97 -22.69
C MET A 164 -55.93 14.11 -23.49
N PHE A 165 -55.11 14.96 -24.13
CA PHE A 165 -55.62 16.03 -24.99
C PHE A 165 -56.49 15.51 -26.14
N ARG A 166 -56.07 14.44 -26.83
CA ARG A 166 -56.90 13.81 -27.86
C ARG A 166 -58.24 13.29 -27.31
N GLY A 167 -58.24 12.73 -26.10
CA GLY A 167 -59.46 12.29 -25.42
C GLY A 167 -60.39 13.46 -25.10
N TYR A 168 -59.84 14.57 -24.60
CA TYR A 168 -60.59 15.80 -24.36
C TYR A 168 -61.17 16.37 -25.66
N ASP A 169 -60.38 16.43 -26.74
CA ASP A 169 -60.87 16.93 -28.03
C ASP A 169 -62.03 16.07 -28.57
N LEU A 170 -61.95 14.74 -28.44
CA LEU A 170 -63.02 13.82 -28.84
C LEU A 170 -64.28 13.98 -27.98
N ALA A 171 -64.12 14.20 -26.66
CA ALA A 171 -65.25 14.50 -25.78
C ALA A 171 -65.86 15.87 -26.10
N LEU A 172 -65.04 16.85 -26.47
CA LEU A 172 -65.50 18.17 -26.85
C LEU A 172 -66.31 18.13 -28.16
N THR A 173 -65.84 17.38 -29.17
CA THR A 173 -66.56 17.24 -30.45
C THR A 173 -67.89 16.52 -30.33
N THR A 174 -68.02 15.57 -29.40
CA THR A 174 -69.31 14.91 -29.12
C THR A 174 -70.31 15.82 -28.42
N HIS A 175 -69.85 16.76 -27.58
CA HIS A 175 -70.72 17.76 -26.94
C HIS A 175 -71.00 19.00 -27.80
N LEU A 176 -70.18 19.26 -28.83
CA LEU A 176 -70.36 20.35 -29.79
C LEU A 176 -70.99 19.91 -31.13
N GLN A 177 -71.37 18.64 -31.26
CA GLN A 177 -71.98 18.15 -32.49
C GLN A 177 -73.32 18.89 -32.70
N PRO A 178 -73.50 19.66 -33.80
CA PRO A 178 -74.78 20.31 -34.07
C PRO A 178 -75.82 19.22 -34.35
N ASP A 179 -77.03 19.38 -33.79
CA ASP A 179 -78.17 18.51 -34.08
C ASP A 179 -78.34 18.39 -35.60
N THR A 180 -77.90 17.29 -36.19
CA THR A 180 -78.21 16.97 -37.58
C THR A 180 -79.73 16.80 -37.69
N PRO A 181 -80.45 17.64 -38.46
CA PRO A 181 -81.89 17.46 -38.59
C PRO A 181 -82.15 16.14 -39.31
N GLU A 182 -82.90 15.25 -38.65
CA GLU A 182 -83.33 13.99 -39.25
C GLU A 182 -84.04 14.23 -40.58
N GLY A 183 -83.70 13.37 -41.55
CA GLY A 183 -84.09 13.49 -42.94
C GLY A 183 -85.61 13.66 -43.13
N VAL A 184 -85.95 14.69 -43.91
CA VAL A 184 -87.26 14.82 -44.53
C VAL A 184 -87.51 13.56 -45.37
N SER A 185 -88.39 12.68 -44.90
CA SER A 185 -88.89 11.55 -45.68
C SER A 185 -89.55 12.05 -46.97
N PRO A 186 -89.18 11.53 -48.17
CA PRO A 186 -89.96 11.80 -49.36
C PRO A 186 -91.26 11.01 -49.26
N ARG A 187 -92.34 11.71 -48.91
CA ARG A 187 -93.69 11.15 -48.93
C ARG A 187 -94.15 11.06 -50.38
N THR A 188 -94.28 9.84 -50.87
CA THR A 188 -94.94 9.48 -52.12
C THR A 188 -96.40 9.94 -52.10
N GLN A 189 -96.79 10.77 -53.07
CA GLN A 189 -98.11 10.78 -53.71
C GLN A 189 -98.02 11.44 -55.08
#